data_AF-A0AAV0GPU8-F1
#
_entry.id   AF-A0AAV0GPU8-F1
#
_cell.length_a   1.000
_cell.length_b   1.000
_cell.length_c   1.000
_cell.angle_alpha   90.00
_cell.angle_beta   90.00
_cell.angle_gamma   90.00
#
_symmetry.space_group_name_H-M   'P 1'
#
loop_
_entity.id
_entity.type
_entity.pdbx_description
1 polymer ?
#
loop_
_entity_poly.entity_id
_entity_poly.type
_entity_poly.pdbx_seq_one_letter_code
_entity_poly.pdbx_strand_id
1 'polypeptide(L)'
;MGHQFTRAHLLLVLIIASAVASRAHKLKSATFLSPELVLAPGSVTNTFHYNVDFPTGHIGIKSFHVEPVDSSGRPIPLYDTYLHHWALNRYVIPKGGSDSANFVRNDGICQGNILGQHYGSGSETRRTATFLPDPYAIEIGNPEEGFEERWMLGIHAIDTRGVVDGQGCRECFCELYNVTIGGGYDGGLKCCEDGDQCRVKLGFQGRKRSVYLRYTVKWVDWVDGEFLPVKVFIADVTDTGERDMTETTGCQV
;
A
#
# COMPACT_ATOMS: atom_id res chain seq x y z
N MET A 1 -27.34 76.92 14.04
CA MET A 1 -26.84 75.87 14.95
C MET A 1 -27.45 74.54 14.53
N GLY A 2 -26.64 73.62 14.01
CA GLY A 2 -27.10 72.31 13.58
C GLY A 2 -25.88 71.45 13.25
N HIS A 3 -25.34 70.77 14.27
CA HIS A 3 -24.27 69.80 14.08
C HIS A 3 -24.87 68.45 13.68
N GLN A 4 -24.62 68.03 12.45
CA GLN A 4 -24.81 66.62 12.05
C GLN A 4 -23.62 65.81 12.57
N PHE A 5 -23.88 64.91 13.51
CA PHE A 5 -22.94 63.87 13.91
C PHE A 5 -23.08 62.70 12.94
N THR A 6 -22.09 62.50 12.08
CA THR A 6 -21.91 61.25 11.34
C THR A 6 -21.54 60.14 12.32
N ARG A 7 -22.45 59.18 12.53
CA ARG A 7 -22.16 57.92 13.24
C ARG A 7 -21.32 57.03 12.33
N ALA A 8 -20.05 56.87 12.65
CA ALA A 8 -19.22 55.83 12.08
C ALA A 8 -19.60 54.49 12.73
N HIS A 9 -20.21 53.59 11.97
CA HIS A 9 -20.42 52.21 12.39
C HIS A 9 -19.12 51.43 12.16
N LEU A 10 -18.38 51.17 13.24
CA LEU A 10 -17.22 50.30 13.23
C LEU A 10 -17.71 48.85 13.11
N LEU A 11 -17.60 48.26 11.92
CA LEU A 11 -17.83 46.83 11.72
C LEU A 11 -16.65 46.07 12.32
N LEU A 12 -16.83 45.55 13.54
CA LEU A 12 -15.86 44.66 14.16
C LEU A 12 -15.99 43.27 13.51
N VAL A 13 -15.21 43.02 12.47
CA VAL A 13 -15.02 41.66 11.93
C VAL A 13 -14.20 40.89 12.96
N LEU A 14 -14.87 40.08 13.79
CA LEU A 14 -14.20 39.06 14.58
C LEU A 14 -13.60 38.04 13.61
N ILE A 15 -12.34 38.24 13.23
CA ILE A 15 -11.52 37.16 12.73
C ILE A 15 -11.27 36.29 13.96
N ILE A 16 -12.13 35.28 14.16
CA ILE A 16 -11.78 34.15 15.02
C ILE A 16 -10.64 33.47 14.26
N ALA A 17 -9.42 33.92 14.50
CA ALA A 17 -8.25 33.09 14.32
C ALA A 17 -8.47 31.94 15.30
N SER A 18 -9.13 30.88 14.84
CA SER A 18 -9.06 29.59 15.48
C SER A 18 -7.59 29.24 15.46
N ALA A 19 -6.86 29.65 16.50
CA ALA A 19 -5.71 28.92 16.93
C ALA A 19 -6.26 27.54 17.23
N VAL A 20 -6.28 26.68 16.21
CA VAL A 20 -6.29 25.24 16.42
C VAL A 20 -5.01 25.04 17.21
N ALA A 21 -5.11 25.13 18.52
CA ALA A 21 -4.09 24.62 19.40
C ALA A 21 -3.96 23.18 18.95
N SER A 22 -2.91 22.88 18.18
CA SER A 22 -2.58 21.51 17.82
C SER A 22 -2.40 20.82 19.16
N ARG A 23 -3.43 20.12 19.64
CA ARG A 23 -3.24 19.14 20.68
C ARG A 23 -2.22 18.20 20.06
N ALA A 24 -1.00 18.21 20.60
CA ALA A 24 0.04 17.34 20.08
C ALA A 24 -0.40 15.91 20.38
N HIS A 25 -1.11 15.28 19.44
CA HIS A 25 -1.51 13.90 19.56
C HIS A 25 -0.25 13.06 19.64
N LYS A 26 -0.23 12.13 20.58
CA LYS A 26 0.93 11.26 20.77
C LYS A 26 1.06 10.36 19.54
N LEU A 27 1.98 10.70 18.66
CA LEU A 27 2.35 9.88 17.52
C LEU A 27 2.97 8.56 18.03
N LYS A 28 2.32 7.45 17.70
CA LYS A 28 2.77 6.09 18.00
C LYS A 28 3.47 5.50 16.78
N SER A 29 4.32 4.51 17.00
CA SER A 29 4.98 3.78 15.91
C SER A 29 5.29 2.34 16.33
N ALA A 30 5.20 1.43 15.36
CA ALA A 30 5.61 0.04 15.49
C ALA A 30 6.16 -0.45 14.14
N THR A 31 7.02 -1.46 14.23
CA THR A 31 7.63 -2.10 13.07
C THR A 31 7.35 -3.59 13.13
N PHE A 32 6.99 -4.15 11.98
CA PHE A 32 6.59 -5.53 11.82
C PHE A 32 7.37 -6.15 10.65
N LEU A 33 7.34 -7.48 10.56
CA LEU A 33 7.93 -8.26 9.49
C LEU A 33 6.87 -9.14 8.84
N SER A 34 6.98 -9.33 7.52
CA SER A 34 6.26 -10.41 6.84
C SER A 34 6.75 -11.78 7.31
N PRO A 35 6.03 -12.86 6.97
CA PRO A 35 6.63 -14.19 6.88
C PRO A 35 7.88 -14.21 6.00
N GLU A 36 8.72 -15.22 6.19
CA GLU A 36 9.97 -15.38 5.44
C GLU A 36 9.72 -15.67 3.96
N LEU A 37 10.47 -14.97 3.10
CA LEU A 37 10.54 -15.18 1.66
C LEU A 37 11.90 -15.79 1.32
N VAL A 38 11.92 -17.05 0.89
CA VAL A 38 13.18 -17.73 0.53
C VAL A 38 13.46 -17.56 -0.95
N LEU A 39 14.42 -16.70 -1.28
CA LEU A 39 14.74 -16.34 -2.66
C LEU A 39 16.08 -16.90 -3.13
N ALA A 40 16.06 -17.55 -4.29
CA ALA A 40 17.24 -17.98 -5.06
C ALA A 40 17.50 -16.98 -6.20
N PRO A 41 18.68 -16.97 -6.84
CA PRO A 41 18.92 -16.15 -8.02
C PRO A 41 17.84 -16.31 -9.10
N GLY A 42 17.25 -15.21 -9.54
CA GLY A 42 16.17 -15.18 -10.53
C GLY A 42 14.79 -15.54 -10.00
N SER A 43 14.65 -16.08 -8.78
CA SER A 43 13.35 -16.56 -8.31
C SER A 43 12.37 -15.42 -8.05
N VAL A 44 11.11 -15.68 -8.36
CA VAL A 44 9.96 -14.82 -8.10
C VAL A 44 9.22 -15.33 -6.87
N THR A 45 8.79 -14.41 -6.01
CA THR A 45 7.69 -14.65 -5.09
C THR A 45 6.53 -13.75 -5.45
N ASN A 46 5.31 -14.29 -5.38
CA ASN A 46 4.05 -13.56 -5.51
C ASN A 46 3.05 -14.14 -4.51
N THR A 47 3.23 -13.79 -3.24
CA THR A 47 2.56 -14.45 -2.11
C THR A 47 1.58 -13.52 -1.41
N PHE A 48 0.54 -14.11 -0.81
CA PHE A 48 -0.47 -13.40 -0.02
C PHE A 48 -0.48 -13.93 1.42
N HIS A 49 -0.14 -13.09 2.38
CA HIS A 49 -0.08 -13.44 3.80
C HIS A 49 -1.28 -12.84 4.52
N TYR A 50 -2.13 -13.69 5.09
CA TYR A 50 -3.33 -13.28 5.83
C TYR A 50 -3.04 -13.16 7.32
N ASN A 51 -3.83 -12.33 8.00
CA ASN A 51 -3.71 -12.07 9.44
C ASN A 51 -2.32 -11.57 9.84
N VAL A 52 -1.72 -10.70 9.03
CA VAL A 52 -0.44 -10.08 9.39
C VAL A 52 -0.61 -9.11 10.56
N ASP A 53 0.43 -8.99 11.37
CA ASP A 53 0.44 -8.07 12.51
C ASP A 53 0.27 -6.62 12.03
N PHE A 54 -0.60 -5.87 12.70
CA PHE A 54 -0.86 -4.47 12.38
C PHE A 54 -1.29 -3.72 13.64
N PRO A 55 -1.09 -2.39 13.74
CA PRO A 55 -1.63 -1.63 14.85
C PRO A 55 -3.14 -1.82 15.01
N THR A 56 -3.58 -2.04 16.25
CA THR A 56 -4.98 -2.32 16.59
C THR A 56 -5.64 -1.14 17.29
N GLY A 57 -6.97 -1.19 17.37
CA GLY A 57 -7.82 -0.14 17.92
C GLY A 57 -8.31 0.84 16.85
N HIS A 58 -9.17 1.77 17.25
CA HIS A 58 -9.66 2.84 16.39
C HIS A 58 -8.59 3.92 16.27
N ILE A 59 -7.92 3.98 15.12
CA ILE A 59 -6.71 4.79 14.93
C ILE A 59 -6.71 5.54 13.60
N GLY A 60 -5.94 6.63 13.57
CA GLY A 60 -5.61 7.35 12.35
C GLY A 60 -4.18 7.05 11.91
N ILE A 61 -3.99 6.39 10.77
CA ILE A 61 -2.65 6.16 10.20
C ILE A 61 -2.12 7.50 9.67
N LYS A 62 -0.87 7.78 10.04
CA LYS A 62 -0.13 9.00 9.68
C LYS A 62 0.98 8.72 8.68
N SER A 63 1.58 7.54 8.69
CA SER A 63 2.56 7.14 7.67
C SER A 63 2.74 5.63 7.62
N PHE A 64 3.09 5.11 6.45
CA PHE A 64 3.43 3.72 6.24
C PHE A 64 4.73 3.62 5.43
N HIS A 65 5.72 2.90 5.95
CA HIS A 65 7.02 2.73 5.32
C HIS A 65 7.34 1.25 5.13
N VAL A 66 7.86 0.89 3.96
CA VAL A 66 8.18 -0.49 3.59
C VAL A 66 9.63 -0.60 3.13
N GLU A 67 10.30 -1.66 3.56
CA GLU A 67 11.71 -1.90 3.26
C GLU A 67 12.00 -3.42 3.21
N PRO A 68 12.43 -3.98 2.07
CA PRO A 68 12.96 -5.34 2.01
C PRO A 68 14.24 -5.46 2.82
N VAL A 69 14.31 -6.46 3.71
CA VAL A 69 15.47 -6.68 4.59
C VAL A 69 15.94 -8.13 4.56
N ASP A 70 17.23 -8.32 4.82
CA ASP A 70 17.81 -9.64 5.05
C ASP A 70 17.48 -10.18 6.46
N SER A 71 17.89 -11.41 6.76
CA SER A 71 17.71 -12.03 8.08
C SER A 71 18.39 -11.31 9.24
N SER A 72 19.31 -10.38 8.97
CA SER A 72 19.94 -9.51 9.97
C SER A 72 19.22 -8.16 10.09
N GLY A 73 18.10 -7.97 9.40
CA GLY A 73 17.32 -6.74 9.39
C GLY A 73 17.94 -5.60 8.56
N ARG A 74 18.93 -5.90 7.72
CA ARG A 74 19.60 -4.90 6.87
C ARG A 74 18.84 -4.69 5.57
N PRO A 75 18.62 -3.43 5.14
CA PRO A 75 18.05 -3.10 3.84
C PRO A 75 18.73 -3.84 2.69
N ILE A 76 17.94 -4.44 1.80
CA ILE A 76 18.45 -5.11 0.60
C ILE A 76 18.60 -4.07 -0.54
N PRO A 77 19.69 -4.09 -1.31
CA PRO A 77 19.83 -3.24 -2.48
C PRO A 77 18.77 -3.54 -3.54
N LEU A 78 18.32 -2.49 -4.24
CA LEU A 78 17.27 -2.61 -5.26
C LEU A 78 17.66 -3.54 -6.42
N TYR A 79 18.95 -3.53 -6.78
CA TYR A 79 19.51 -4.36 -7.83
C TYR A 79 19.73 -5.83 -7.42
N ASP A 80 19.48 -6.17 -6.15
CA ASP A 80 19.61 -7.53 -5.63
C ASP A 80 18.23 -8.19 -5.50
N THR A 81 17.29 -7.54 -4.81
CA THR A 81 15.88 -7.96 -4.75
C THR A 81 15.04 -6.77 -5.15
N TYR A 82 14.30 -6.94 -6.24
CA TYR A 82 13.32 -5.97 -6.68
C TYR A 82 11.98 -6.28 -6.02
N LEU A 83 11.52 -5.42 -5.13
CA LEU A 83 10.13 -5.47 -4.65
C LEU A 83 9.27 -4.86 -5.75
N HIS A 84 8.76 -5.71 -6.65
CA HIS A 84 8.01 -5.25 -7.80
C HIS A 84 6.68 -4.65 -7.35
N HIS A 85 5.92 -5.35 -6.51
CA HIS A 85 4.74 -4.80 -5.86
C HIS A 85 4.64 -5.30 -4.42
N TRP A 86 4.13 -4.47 -3.53
CA TRP A 86 3.51 -4.91 -2.28
C TRP A 86 2.13 -4.29 -2.20
N ALA A 87 1.19 -4.96 -1.54
CA ALA A 87 -0.15 -4.45 -1.32
C ALA A 87 -0.64 -4.87 0.06
N LEU A 88 -1.11 -3.91 0.84
CA LEU A 88 -1.77 -4.16 2.11
C LEU A 88 -3.28 -3.94 1.95
N ASN A 89 -4.02 -5.02 2.17
CA ASN A 89 -5.45 -5.08 2.00
C ASN A 89 -6.12 -5.31 3.35
N ARG A 90 -7.06 -4.45 3.66
CA ARG A 90 -7.92 -4.58 4.83
C ARG A 90 -9.07 -5.53 4.49
N TYR A 91 -9.44 -6.40 5.42
CA TYR A 91 -10.69 -7.17 5.33
C TYR A 91 -11.34 -7.30 6.70
N VAL A 92 -12.65 -7.54 6.71
CA VAL A 92 -13.41 -7.79 7.92
C VAL A 92 -13.99 -9.20 7.91
N ILE A 93 -14.08 -9.80 9.08
CA ILE A 93 -14.76 -11.09 9.28
C ILE A 93 -15.75 -11.02 10.45
N PRO A 94 -16.81 -11.83 10.46
CA PRO A 94 -17.68 -11.97 11.62
C PRO A 94 -16.92 -12.47 12.86
N LYS A 95 -17.19 -11.87 14.02
CA LYS A 95 -16.73 -12.36 15.33
C LYS A 95 -17.35 -13.74 15.57
N GLY A 96 -16.51 -14.71 15.93
CA GLY A 96 -16.94 -16.10 16.14
C GLY A 96 -16.56 -17.08 15.03
N GLY A 97 -15.91 -16.62 13.97
CA GLY A 97 -15.28 -17.47 12.95
C GLY A 97 -16.22 -17.84 11.80
N SER A 98 -16.06 -17.14 10.69
CA SER A 98 -16.61 -17.48 9.38
C SER A 98 -15.50 -17.36 8.34
N ASP A 99 -15.54 -18.20 7.29
CA ASP A 99 -14.60 -18.14 6.16
C ASP A 99 -14.90 -16.98 5.19
N SER A 100 -16.00 -16.25 5.40
CA SER A 100 -16.40 -15.12 4.56
C SER A 100 -15.60 -13.85 4.90
N ALA A 101 -14.41 -13.71 4.30
CA ALA A 101 -13.63 -12.47 4.37
C ALA A 101 -14.17 -11.41 3.39
N ASN A 102 -14.56 -10.26 3.94
CA ASN A 102 -15.00 -9.12 3.14
C ASN A 102 -13.88 -8.10 3.04
N PHE A 103 -13.23 -8.02 1.88
CA PHE A 103 -12.19 -7.01 1.64
C PHE A 103 -12.78 -5.61 1.60
N VAL A 104 -12.25 -4.73 2.45
CA VAL A 104 -12.55 -3.31 2.42
C VAL A 104 -11.70 -2.68 1.33
N ARG A 105 -12.35 -2.04 0.36
CA ARG A 105 -11.70 -1.43 -0.81
C ARG A 105 -11.43 0.05 -0.59
N ASN A 106 -10.51 0.60 -1.39
CA ASN A 106 -10.25 2.05 -1.41
C ASN A 106 -11.42 2.83 -2.03
N ASP A 107 -11.34 4.16 -2.07
CA ASP A 107 -12.38 5.06 -2.57
C ASP A 107 -12.36 5.26 -4.11
N GLY A 108 -11.49 4.54 -4.81
CA GLY A 108 -11.26 4.64 -6.26
C GLY A 108 -12.42 4.13 -7.12
N ILE A 109 -12.27 4.26 -8.43
CA ILE A 109 -13.25 3.74 -9.40
C ILE A 109 -12.92 2.33 -9.88
N CYS A 110 -11.64 1.92 -9.83
CA CYS A 110 -11.17 0.60 -10.22
C CYS A 110 -11.33 -0.41 -9.07
N GLN A 111 -12.59 -0.74 -8.78
CA GLN A 111 -13.00 -1.58 -7.67
C GLN A 111 -12.88 -3.08 -7.97
N GLY A 112 -13.38 -3.94 -7.07
CA GLY A 112 -13.28 -5.38 -7.21
C GLY A 112 -11.86 -5.89 -6.99
N ASN A 113 -11.40 -6.83 -7.83
CA ASN A 113 -10.08 -7.44 -7.74
C ASN A 113 -9.03 -6.77 -8.66
N ILE A 114 -9.29 -5.54 -9.11
CA ILE A 114 -8.42 -4.79 -10.03
C ILE A 114 -7.40 -3.97 -9.22
N LEU A 115 -7.82 -2.88 -8.56
CA LEU A 115 -6.95 -2.00 -7.75
C LEU A 115 -7.58 -1.70 -6.40
N GLY A 116 -7.98 -2.74 -5.67
CA GLY A 116 -8.75 -2.62 -4.42
C GLY A 116 -7.94 -2.28 -3.15
N GLN A 117 -6.61 -2.21 -3.23
CA GLN A 117 -5.73 -2.04 -2.08
C GLN A 117 -5.78 -0.62 -1.50
N HIS A 118 -5.60 -0.48 -0.18
CA HIS A 118 -5.48 0.83 0.47
C HIS A 118 -4.04 1.33 0.49
N TYR A 119 -3.10 0.38 0.62
CA TYR A 119 -1.68 0.68 0.51
C TYR A 119 -1.10 -0.30 -0.48
N GLY A 120 -0.20 0.18 -1.32
CA GLY A 120 0.56 -0.69 -2.17
C GLY A 120 1.30 0.08 -3.23
N SER A 121 2.51 -0.37 -3.51
CA SER A 121 3.36 0.21 -4.54
C SER A 121 4.53 -0.72 -4.84
N GLY A 122 5.39 -0.33 -5.77
CA GLY A 122 6.65 -1.00 -6.04
C GLY A 122 7.83 -0.34 -5.33
N SER A 123 9.01 -0.78 -5.73
CA SER A 123 10.29 -0.27 -5.25
C SER A 123 10.52 1.22 -5.51
N GLU A 124 9.78 1.79 -6.46
CA GLU A 124 9.80 3.19 -6.86
C GLU A 124 9.40 4.13 -5.71
N THR A 125 8.62 3.63 -4.75
CA THR A 125 8.25 4.41 -3.55
C THR A 125 9.20 4.25 -2.38
N ARG A 126 10.26 3.44 -2.52
CA ARG A 126 11.24 3.23 -1.45
C ARG A 126 11.86 4.56 -1.02
N ARG A 127 11.87 4.80 0.30
CA ARG A 127 12.33 6.05 0.95
C ARG A 127 11.51 7.31 0.61
N THR A 128 10.36 7.17 -0.04
CA THR A 128 9.42 8.28 -0.22
C THR A 128 8.71 8.56 1.11
N ALA A 129 8.59 9.84 1.46
CA ALA A 129 7.86 10.25 2.65
C ALA A 129 6.35 10.08 2.42
N THR A 130 5.70 9.29 3.28
CA THR A 130 4.25 9.03 3.23
C THR A 130 3.51 9.68 4.40
N PHE A 131 4.13 10.68 5.04
CA PHE A 131 3.56 11.31 6.23
C PHE A 131 2.41 12.25 5.87
N LEU A 132 1.24 12.01 6.47
CA LEU A 132 0.07 12.87 6.37
C LEU A 132 0.15 14.00 7.40
N PRO A 133 0.12 15.28 7.01
CA PRO A 133 0.12 16.39 7.96
C PRO A 133 -1.22 16.43 8.73
N ASP A 134 -1.24 17.07 9.90
CA ASP A 134 -2.50 17.31 10.60
C ASP A 134 -3.39 18.30 9.81
N PRO A 135 -4.72 18.17 9.88
CA PRO A 135 -5.49 17.21 10.67
C PRO A 135 -5.78 15.87 9.95
N TYR A 136 -5.06 15.55 8.88
CA TYR A 136 -5.39 14.42 8.00
C TYR A 136 -4.88 13.07 8.52
N ALA A 137 -5.72 12.03 8.47
CA ALA A 137 -5.31 10.66 8.77
C ALA A 137 -6.17 9.63 8.02
N ILE A 138 -5.65 8.42 7.80
CA ILE A 138 -6.43 7.30 7.26
C ILE A 138 -7.07 6.57 8.45
N GLU A 139 -8.38 6.62 8.56
CA GLU A 139 -9.15 5.99 9.64
C GLU A 139 -9.27 4.48 9.44
N ILE A 140 -8.93 3.71 10.47
CA ILE A 140 -9.07 2.25 10.49
C ILE A 140 -9.51 1.75 11.88
N GLY A 141 -9.86 0.47 11.97
CA GLY A 141 -10.20 -0.15 13.26
C GLY A 141 -11.54 0.29 13.83
N ASN A 142 -12.47 0.67 12.95
CA ASN A 142 -13.86 0.98 13.26
C ASN A 142 -14.82 0.11 12.42
N PRO A 143 -14.75 -1.24 12.50
CA PRO A 143 -15.65 -2.11 11.76
C PRO A 143 -17.06 -2.08 12.33
N GLU A 144 -18.05 -2.51 11.54
CA GLU A 144 -19.42 -2.69 12.01
C GLU A 144 -19.49 -3.63 13.23
N GLU A 145 -20.52 -3.44 14.06
CA GLU A 145 -20.74 -4.30 15.22
C GLU A 145 -20.87 -5.78 14.81
N GLY A 146 -20.20 -6.65 15.56
CA GLY A 146 -20.14 -8.08 15.23
C GLY A 146 -19.04 -8.45 14.23
N PHE A 147 -18.26 -7.50 13.71
CA PHE A 147 -17.10 -7.77 12.84
C PHE A 147 -15.76 -7.42 13.50
N GLU A 148 -14.70 -8.06 13.04
CA GLU A 148 -13.32 -7.71 13.37
C GLU A 148 -12.51 -7.43 12.10
N GLU A 149 -11.65 -6.43 12.18
CA GLU A 149 -10.76 -6.00 11.09
C GLU A 149 -9.44 -6.78 11.13
N ARG A 150 -8.99 -7.24 9.97
CA ARG A 150 -7.74 -7.96 9.77
C ARG A 150 -7.05 -7.48 8.49
N TRP A 151 -5.80 -7.90 8.31
CA TRP A 151 -4.92 -7.42 7.25
C TRP A 151 -4.32 -8.56 6.45
N MET A 152 -4.29 -8.39 5.13
CA MET A 152 -3.59 -9.26 4.19
C MET A 152 -2.49 -8.47 3.50
N LEU A 153 -1.29 -9.04 3.46
CA LEU A 153 -0.12 -8.48 2.80
C LEU A 153 0.23 -9.32 1.57
N GLY A 154 0.04 -8.74 0.39
CA GLY A 154 0.55 -9.26 -0.88
C GLY A 154 1.97 -8.79 -1.12
N ILE A 155 2.86 -9.70 -1.52
CA ILE A 155 4.27 -9.40 -1.80
C ILE A 155 4.66 -10.06 -3.12
N HIS A 156 5.00 -9.22 -4.09
CA HIS A 156 5.60 -9.62 -5.35
C HIS A 156 7.04 -9.11 -5.41
N ALA A 157 8.01 -10.02 -5.33
CA ALA A 157 9.44 -9.68 -5.33
C ALA A 157 10.26 -10.64 -6.19
N ILE A 158 11.32 -10.11 -6.80
CA ILE A 158 12.15 -10.81 -7.77
C ILE A 158 13.61 -10.70 -7.33
N ASP A 159 14.28 -11.83 -7.17
CA ASP A 159 15.73 -11.83 -6.95
C ASP A 159 16.44 -11.61 -8.28
N THR A 160 17.06 -10.44 -8.45
CA THR A 160 17.67 -10.03 -9.71
C THR A 160 19.17 -10.33 -9.76
N ARG A 161 19.72 -11.05 -8.77
CA ARG A 161 21.14 -11.40 -8.76
C ARG A 161 21.45 -12.40 -9.86
N GLY A 162 22.44 -12.07 -10.69
CA GLY A 162 22.94 -12.98 -11.72
C GLY A 162 22.00 -13.22 -12.90
N VAL A 163 20.87 -12.52 -12.99
CA VAL A 163 19.96 -12.61 -14.14
C VAL A 163 20.62 -12.09 -15.43
N VAL A 164 20.17 -12.60 -16.57
CA VAL A 164 20.72 -12.21 -17.88
C VAL A 164 20.39 -10.77 -18.23
N ASP A 165 19.17 -10.34 -17.90
CA ASP A 165 18.65 -8.99 -18.13
C ASP A 165 17.89 -8.52 -16.88
N GLY A 166 18.52 -7.64 -16.11
CA GLY A 166 17.94 -7.13 -14.88
C GLY A 166 16.71 -6.25 -15.11
N GLN A 167 16.63 -5.54 -16.23
CA GLN A 167 15.47 -4.69 -16.52
C GLN A 167 14.30 -5.54 -17.00
N GLY A 168 14.52 -6.42 -17.98
CA GLY A 168 13.46 -7.29 -18.46
C GLY A 168 12.87 -8.20 -17.37
N CYS A 169 13.68 -8.67 -16.41
CA CYS A 169 13.13 -9.38 -15.25
C CYS A 169 12.21 -8.46 -14.42
N ARG A 170 12.63 -7.22 -14.14
CA ARG A 170 11.84 -6.27 -13.34
C ARG A 170 10.55 -5.83 -14.01
N GLU A 171 10.51 -5.79 -15.34
CA GLU A 171 9.30 -5.49 -16.12
C GLU A 171 8.50 -6.76 -16.49
N CYS A 172 8.88 -7.92 -15.94
CA CYS A 172 8.25 -9.21 -16.19
C CYS A 172 8.13 -9.61 -17.67
N PHE A 173 9.17 -9.41 -18.48
CA PHE A 173 9.18 -9.84 -19.89
C PHE A 173 9.10 -11.35 -20.02
N CYS A 174 8.06 -11.86 -20.67
CA CYS A 174 7.72 -13.28 -20.66
C CYS A 174 8.82 -14.16 -21.25
N GLU A 175 9.57 -13.66 -22.24
CA GLU A 175 10.70 -14.39 -22.83
C GLU A 175 11.84 -14.71 -21.84
N LEU A 176 11.93 -13.98 -20.72
CA LEU A 176 12.92 -14.21 -19.68
C LEU A 176 12.45 -15.19 -18.61
N TYR A 177 11.16 -15.50 -18.57
CA TYR A 177 10.58 -16.45 -17.63
C TYR A 177 10.25 -17.77 -18.34
N ASN A 178 10.23 -18.87 -17.58
CA ASN A 178 9.92 -20.18 -18.14
C ASN A 178 8.41 -20.41 -18.25
N VAL A 179 7.71 -19.47 -18.88
CA VAL A 179 6.24 -19.41 -19.00
C VAL A 179 5.85 -19.46 -20.47
N THR A 180 4.71 -20.07 -20.77
CA THR A 180 4.13 -20.05 -22.12
C THR A 180 2.85 -19.26 -22.09
N ILE A 181 2.88 -18.04 -22.63
CA ILE A 181 1.75 -17.12 -22.62
C ILE A 181 1.30 -16.93 -24.08
N GLY A 182 0.02 -17.20 -24.34
CA GLY A 182 -0.58 -17.00 -25.66
C GLY A 182 -1.05 -15.56 -25.89
N GLY A 183 -1.37 -15.24 -27.14
CA GLY A 183 -2.14 -14.03 -27.47
C GLY A 183 -1.35 -12.71 -27.54
N GLY A 184 -0.03 -12.74 -27.70
CA GLY A 184 0.79 -11.52 -27.86
C GLY A 184 0.99 -10.72 -26.57
N TYR A 185 0.88 -11.37 -25.41
CA TYR A 185 1.20 -10.78 -24.12
C TYR A 185 2.69 -10.99 -23.83
N ASP A 186 3.48 -9.92 -24.02
CA ASP A 186 4.95 -9.98 -23.97
C ASP A 186 5.53 -9.59 -22.60
N GLY A 187 4.71 -9.06 -21.68
CA GLY A 187 5.14 -8.76 -20.31
C GLY A 187 4.01 -8.42 -19.34
N GLY A 188 4.30 -8.59 -18.05
CA GLY A 188 3.41 -8.25 -16.93
C GLY A 188 3.18 -9.43 -15.98
N LEU A 189 2.24 -9.27 -15.04
CA LEU A 189 2.08 -10.16 -13.88
C LEU A 189 1.88 -11.64 -14.26
N LYS A 190 1.22 -11.92 -15.40
CA LYS A 190 0.98 -13.30 -15.86
C LYS A 190 2.28 -14.04 -16.20
N CYS A 191 3.37 -13.31 -16.42
CA CYS A 191 4.66 -13.88 -16.79
C CYS A 191 5.61 -14.08 -15.61
N CYS A 192 5.22 -13.65 -14.42
CA CYS A 192 6.04 -13.68 -13.21
C CYS A 192 5.18 -14.07 -12.00
N GLU A 193 4.63 -15.29 -12.04
CA GLU A 193 3.84 -15.87 -10.95
C GLU A 193 4.72 -16.36 -9.80
N ASP A 194 4.08 -16.79 -8.71
CA ASP A 194 4.81 -17.33 -7.56
C ASP A 194 5.58 -18.61 -7.94
N GLY A 195 6.85 -18.68 -7.58
CA GLY A 195 7.70 -19.83 -7.89
C GLY A 195 8.33 -19.81 -9.28
N ASP A 196 7.97 -18.86 -10.14
CA ASP A 196 8.67 -18.65 -11.41
C ASP A 196 10.12 -18.23 -11.19
N GLN A 197 10.92 -18.35 -12.25
CA GLN A 197 12.32 -17.97 -12.23
C GLN A 197 12.70 -17.21 -13.50
N CYS A 198 13.17 -15.99 -13.34
CA CYS A 198 13.78 -15.22 -14.41
C CYS A 198 15.12 -15.84 -14.82
N ARG A 199 15.43 -15.82 -16.11
CA ARG A 199 16.61 -16.44 -16.70
C ARG A 199 17.90 -15.94 -16.04
N VAL A 200 18.67 -16.88 -15.51
CA VAL A 200 19.96 -16.63 -14.85
C VAL A 200 21.12 -16.90 -15.81
N LYS A 201 22.21 -16.13 -15.70
CA LYS A 201 23.43 -16.33 -16.50
C LYS A 201 23.99 -17.73 -16.26
N LEU A 202 24.39 -18.39 -17.35
CA LEU A 202 25.00 -19.72 -17.29
C LEU A 202 26.21 -19.72 -16.34
N GLY A 203 26.24 -20.66 -15.40
CA GLY A 203 27.32 -20.80 -14.43
C GLY A 203 27.23 -19.86 -13.20
N PHE A 204 26.26 -18.95 -13.13
CA PHE A 204 26.05 -18.16 -11.92
C PHE A 204 25.48 -19.06 -10.80
N GLN A 205 26.21 -19.12 -9.69
CA GLN A 205 25.84 -19.88 -8.50
C GLN A 205 25.64 -18.91 -7.34
N GLY A 206 24.38 -18.57 -7.05
CA GLY A 206 24.03 -17.73 -5.90
C GLY A 206 23.31 -18.54 -4.84
N ARG A 207 23.58 -18.23 -3.57
CA ARG A 207 22.92 -18.87 -2.45
C ARG A 207 21.48 -18.38 -2.31
N LYS A 208 20.59 -19.29 -1.89
CA LYS A 208 19.29 -18.92 -1.35
C LYS A 208 19.48 -18.00 -0.15
N ARG A 209 18.58 -17.02 0.00
CA ARG A 209 18.56 -16.12 1.16
C ARG A 209 17.15 -15.94 1.68
N SER A 210 17.06 -15.70 2.97
CA SER A 210 15.86 -15.25 3.65
C SER A 210 15.69 -13.75 3.46
N VAL A 211 14.55 -13.35 2.92
CA VAL A 211 14.13 -11.96 2.76
C VAL A 211 12.83 -11.76 3.53
N TYR A 212 12.68 -10.58 4.11
CA TYR A 212 11.45 -10.17 4.79
C TYR A 212 11.05 -8.80 4.28
N LEU A 213 9.75 -8.55 4.23
CA LEU A 213 9.23 -7.20 4.07
C LEU A 213 9.05 -6.59 5.45
N ARG A 214 9.90 -5.62 5.80
CA ARG A 214 9.75 -4.82 7.02
C ARG A 214 8.82 -3.66 6.74
N TYR A 215 7.81 -3.48 7.57
CA TYR A 215 6.94 -2.32 7.49
C TYR A 215 6.81 -1.60 8.83
N THR A 216 6.92 -0.28 8.79
CA THR A 216 6.82 0.61 9.93
C THR A 216 5.60 1.49 9.75
N VAL A 217 4.69 1.43 10.71
CA VAL A 217 3.48 2.24 10.74
C VAL A 217 3.66 3.34 11.79
N LYS A 218 3.16 4.53 11.49
CA LYS A 218 2.94 5.58 12.49
C LYS A 218 1.47 5.96 12.51
N TRP A 219 0.92 6.14 13.69
CA TRP A 219 -0.49 6.43 13.88
C TRP A 219 -0.75 7.24 15.14
N VAL A 220 -1.97 7.72 15.26
CA VAL A 220 -2.53 8.40 16.42
C VAL A 220 -3.80 7.66 16.85
N ASP A 221 -4.18 7.78 18.12
CA ASP A 221 -5.50 7.32 18.54
C ASP A 221 -6.56 8.20 17.86
N TRP A 222 -7.59 7.57 17.30
CA TRP A 222 -8.65 8.32 16.65
C TRP A 222 -9.49 9.05 17.70
N VAL A 223 -9.77 10.33 17.43
CA VAL A 223 -10.65 11.14 18.27
C VAL A 223 -11.61 11.90 17.35
N ASP A 224 -12.89 11.66 17.55
CA ASP A 224 -13.94 12.25 16.71
C ASP A 224 -13.88 13.78 16.73
N GLY A 225 -13.86 14.37 15.53
CA GLY A 225 -13.79 15.82 15.34
C GLY A 225 -12.39 16.43 15.46
N GLU A 226 -11.36 15.66 15.83
CA GLU A 226 -9.97 16.16 15.87
C GLU A 226 -9.20 15.83 14.57
N PHE A 227 -9.59 14.79 13.83
CA PHE A 227 -8.98 14.40 12.56
C PHE A 227 -9.97 14.44 11.39
N LEU A 228 -9.44 14.74 10.19
CA LEU A 228 -10.16 14.61 8.93
C LEU A 228 -9.78 13.28 8.26
N PRO A 229 -10.73 12.35 8.06
CA PRO A 229 -10.45 11.10 7.38
C PRO A 229 -10.10 11.38 5.92
N VAL A 230 -8.97 10.85 5.45
CA VAL A 230 -8.61 10.93 4.04
C VAL A 230 -9.20 9.75 3.29
N LYS A 231 -9.58 10.03 2.04
CA LYS A 231 -9.96 9.02 1.07
C LYS A 231 -8.77 8.59 0.26
N VAL A 232 -8.66 7.29 0.00
CA VAL A 232 -7.55 6.72 -0.77
C VAL A 232 -8.05 6.40 -2.17
N PHE A 233 -7.37 6.93 -3.18
CA PHE A 233 -7.67 6.65 -4.58
C PHE A 233 -6.44 6.04 -5.23
N ILE A 234 -6.65 4.97 -6.00
CA ILE A 234 -5.64 4.42 -6.89
C ILE A 234 -6.13 4.65 -8.32
N ALA A 235 -5.30 5.33 -9.11
CA ALA A 235 -5.58 5.61 -10.49
C ALA A 235 -4.97 4.51 -11.37
N ASP A 236 -5.76 4.09 -12.36
CA ASP A 236 -5.28 3.31 -13.49
C ASP A 236 -5.06 4.25 -14.66
N VAL A 237 -3.83 4.31 -15.16
CA VAL A 237 -3.47 5.17 -16.29
C VAL A 237 -4.08 4.69 -17.62
N THR A 238 -4.49 3.42 -17.67
CA THR A 238 -5.13 2.80 -18.83
C THR A 238 -6.65 2.87 -18.78
N ASP A 239 -7.23 3.43 -17.70
CA ASP A 239 -8.67 3.55 -17.55
C ASP A 239 -9.29 4.35 -18.72
N THR A 240 -10.15 3.69 -19.49
CA THR A 240 -10.82 4.28 -20.65
C THR A 240 -12.00 5.16 -20.27
N GLY A 241 -12.46 5.12 -19.01
CA GLY A 241 -13.68 5.78 -18.55
C GLY A 241 -14.97 5.04 -18.95
N GLU A 242 -14.87 3.91 -19.67
CA GLU A 242 -16.03 3.09 -20.02
C GLU A 242 -16.56 2.38 -18.77
N ARG A 243 -17.88 2.44 -18.57
CA ARG A 243 -18.57 1.84 -17.43
C ARG A 243 -19.79 1.11 -17.94
N ASP A 244 -19.84 -0.20 -17.72
CA ASP A 244 -21.08 -0.96 -17.84
C ASP A 244 -21.70 -1.09 -16.45
N MET A 245 -23.03 -1.14 -16.34
CA MET A 245 -23.75 -0.97 -15.05
C MET A 245 -23.43 -2.02 -13.96
N THR A 246 -22.58 -3.00 -14.26
CA THR A 246 -22.20 -4.10 -13.37
C THR A 246 -20.70 -4.35 -13.26
N GLU A 247 -19.88 -3.74 -14.12
CA GLU A 247 -18.43 -4.00 -14.17
C GLU A 247 -17.63 -2.73 -14.47
N THR A 248 -16.49 -2.58 -13.80
CA THR A 248 -15.48 -1.57 -14.10
C THR A 248 -14.66 -2.01 -15.32
N THR A 249 -15.33 -2.13 -16.47
CA THR A 249 -14.76 -2.64 -17.73
C THR A 249 -13.61 -1.79 -18.27
N GLY A 250 -13.57 -0.51 -17.90
CA GLY A 250 -12.51 0.41 -18.32
C GLY A 250 -11.17 0.21 -17.62
N CYS A 251 -11.12 -0.41 -16.44
CA CYS A 251 -9.86 -0.58 -15.69
C CYS A 251 -9.17 -1.92 -16.05
N GLN A 252 -7.84 -1.93 -16.10
CA GLN A 252 -7.01 -3.08 -16.44
C GLN A 252 -5.82 -3.24 -15.47
N VAL A 253 -5.30 -4.47 -15.39
CA VAL A 253 -4.07 -4.83 -14.64
C VAL A 253 -3.24 -5.78 -15.49
#